data_AF-A0A067PHL8-F1
#
_entry.id   AF-A0A067PHL8-F1
#
_cell.length_a   1.000
_cell.length_b   1.000
_cell.length_c   1.000
_cell.angle_alpha   90.00
_cell.angle_beta   90.00
_cell.angle_gamma   90.00
#
_symmetry.space_group_name_H-M   'P 1'
#
loop_
_entity.id
_entity.type
_entity.pdbx_description
1 polymer ?
#
loop_
_entity_poly.entity_id
_entity_poly.type
_entity_poly.pdbx_seq_one_letter_code
_entity_poly.pdbx_strand_id
1 'polypeptide(L)'
;MFAICQIVVFGTMAAYTSNFRILPGPSSDTTQSLPSEFRLNTTNIDSVFAANQRGQMLPVINARGISVTMGVSRLLLLIQYGFVAHSAPRTPDFMTPILWHTCTLLFSGLTYFITTGIISDPPTTHNSIVKIVLWFIPLAVEIACHFYLNGRVPVVAGVNDSRGEPDQKTVCVRYKPEVICKRSASLFIVILGTGLTQITGSFKYVVGAVGFSIREIAVIVSAAIIIIGEFSLYFRNNWKNWSEKSDTRTLLWFFWHYFYLATLILTLQAARSLLSFANLDSAINTLISTGFAMEKQIVSMDINGLQVTEDMFPQAEKAFLELGFPFGVVVDAINQGLHNPTNTSGWVPLNKIYIYIASVAFNEFDAFPQQGTPLYNQIRDFLENPRLDTDEDFILLGELFSSRLHPAFWFWGVSGGTLIMIAVMSLLKQRPADHFEQASIAVRFIAGMTFVFLSLLAIGDNKPYFTDAKGALMHFGVQSSNAWKVASSPWIIPIFGGVILLVNIIDIGLERWATSRYPTSDTEEQASSTPEPSSQQPHQDNEGDVQSEAGISVNYGLPAESGYQPLLQREPDVERESQTGGRSDDTNHMEMVEIVQPRGPRPTVAGE
;
A
#
# COMPACT_ATOMS: atom_id res chain seq x y z
N MET A 1 8.06 -14.31 -23.91
CA MET A 1 9.37 -13.92 -23.32
C MET A 1 9.36 -12.51 -22.74
N PHE A 2 9.07 -11.46 -23.52
CA PHE A 2 9.13 -10.08 -23.01
C PHE A 2 8.23 -9.79 -21.79
N ALA A 3 6.98 -10.27 -21.81
CA ALA A 3 6.08 -10.16 -20.66
C ALA A 3 6.66 -10.83 -19.39
N ILE A 4 7.37 -11.95 -19.53
CA ILE A 4 8.04 -12.63 -18.42
C ILE A 4 9.16 -11.75 -17.87
N CYS A 5 9.99 -11.16 -18.73
CA CYS A 5 11.04 -10.24 -18.30
C CYS A 5 10.47 -9.02 -17.57
N GLN A 6 9.35 -8.47 -18.04
CA GLN A 6 8.66 -7.38 -17.33
C GLN A 6 8.13 -7.81 -15.97
N ILE A 7 7.51 -9.00 -15.87
CA ILE A 7 7.04 -9.56 -14.59
C ILE A 7 8.22 -9.73 -13.63
N VAL A 8 9.37 -10.23 -14.09
CA VAL A 8 10.58 -10.36 -13.27
C VAL A 8 11.05 -8.98 -12.79
N VAL A 9 11.11 -7.97 -13.67
CA VAL A 9 11.48 -6.60 -13.28
C VAL A 9 10.51 -6.02 -12.25
N PHE A 10 9.20 -6.18 -12.44
CA PHE A 10 8.21 -5.71 -11.48
C PHE A 10 8.26 -6.48 -10.15
N GLY A 11 8.47 -7.80 -10.18
CA GLY A 11 8.66 -8.62 -8.98
C GLY A 11 9.90 -8.21 -8.19
N THR A 12 11.03 -7.99 -8.87
CA THR A 12 12.26 -7.48 -8.26
C THR A 12 12.06 -6.07 -7.68
N MET A 13 11.33 -5.19 -8.36
CA MET A 13 10.99 -3.86 -7.84
C MET A 13 10.11 -3.95 -6.59
N ALA A 14 9.14 -4.86 -6.56
CA ALA A 14 8.30 -5.13 -5.40
C ALA A 14 9.13 -5.64 -4.20
N ALA A 15 10.12 -6.50 -4.43
CA ALA A 15 11.00 -7.00 -3.37
C ALA A 15 11.82 -5.87 -2.71
N TYR A 16 12.43 -4.99 -3.50
CA TYR A 16 13.25 -3.89 -2.98
C TYR A 16 12.45 -2.72 -2.41
N THR A 17 11.15 -2.64 -2.70
CA THR A 17 10.27 -1.63 -2.10
C THR A 17 9.76 -2.04 -0.72
N SER A 18 9.85 -3.32 -0.35
CA SER A 18 9.62 -3.76 1.02
C SER A 18 10.66 -3.13 1.95
N ASN A 19 10.22 -2.23 2.84
CA ASN A 19 11.07 -1.44 3.74
C ASN A 19 11.93 -0.34 3.07
N PHE A 20 11.53 0.17 1.91
CA PHE A 20 12.23 1.30 1.30
C PHE A 20 12.08 2.59 2.13
N ARG A 21 13.22 3.21 2.48
CA ARG A 21 13.29 4.54 3.09
C ARG A 21 14.03 5.49 2.15
N ILE A 22 13.46 6.67 1.90
CA ILE A 22 14.01 7.66 0.95
C ILE A 22 15.28 8.31 1.51
N LEU A 23 15.27 8.64 2.80
CA LEU A 23 16.39 9.27 3.51
C LEU A 23 17.20 8.20 4.26
N PRO A 24 18.51 8.07 4.02
CA PRO A 24 19.40 7.29 4.86
C PRO A 24 19.79 8.12 6.08
N GLY A 25 19.45 7.62 7.25
CA GLY A 25 20.00 8.13 8.50
C GLY A 25 19.07 7.83 9.67
N PRO A 26 19.63 7.57 10.87
CA PRO A 26 18.88 7.91 12.08
C PRO A 26 18.49 9.39 11.97
N SER A 27 17.29 9.77 12.42
CA SER A 27 17.07 11.18 12.73
C SER A 27 18.23 11.61 13.62
N SER A 28 18.85 12.75 13.33
CA SER A 28 20.01 13.27 14.07
C SER A 28 19.79 13.34 15.59
N ASP A 29 18.53 13.24 16.03
CA ASP A 29 18.13 13.19 17.43
C ASP A 29 18.27 11.81 18.08
N THR A 30 18.26 10.70 17.32
CA THR A 30 18.32 9.35 17.94
C THR A 30 19.74 8.95 18.35
N THR A 31 20.77 9.60 17.81
CA THR A 31 22.17 9.37 18.22
C THR A 31 22.56 10.14 19.48
N GLN A 32 21.70 11.03 20.00
CA GLN A 32 22.04 11.87 21.16
C GLN A 32 21.58 11.34 22.53
N SER A 33 20.87 10.22 22.63
CA SER A 33 20.55 9.67 23.97
C SER A 33 20.23 8.18 23.96
N LEU A 34 21.22 7.33 23.67
CA LEU A 34 21.33 6.13 24.50
C LEU A 34 22.25 6.54 25.65
N PRO A 35 21.73 6.72 26.87
CA PRO A 35 22.55 7.07 28.04
C PRO A 35 23.74 6.13 28.10
N SER A 36 24.93 6.65 28.35
CA SER A 36 26.15 5.86 28.52
C SER A 36 26.03 4.76 29.59
N GLU A 37 25.02 4.86 30.47
CA GLU A 37 24.64 3.84 31.46
C GLU A 37 23.99 2.60 30.83
N PHE A 38 23.37 2.70 29.66
CA PHE A 38 22.77 1.57 28.91
C PHE A 38 23.83 0.66 28.27
N ARG A 39 25.11 1.07 28.26
CA ARG A 39 26.21 0.29 27.68
C ARG A 39 26.81 -0.75 28.63
N LEU A 40 26.43 -0.76 29.90
CA LEU A 40 27.19 -1.47 30.93
C LEU A 40 26.64 -2.83 31.39
N ASN A 41 25.51 -3.34 30.86
CA ASN A 41 24.96 -4.59 31.42
C ASN A 41 24.22 -5.57 30.49
N THR A 42 24.25 -5.41 29.16
CA THR A 42 23.61 -6.39 28.24
C THR A 42 24.63 -7.23 27.46
N THR A 43 24.44 -8.55 27.47
CA THR A 43 25.41 -9.60 27.11
C THR A 43 25.65 -9.80 25.60
N ASN A 44 25.28 -8.86 24.72
CA ASN A 44 25.64 -9.02 23.30
C ASN A 44 25.68 -7.68 22.52
N ILE A 45 26.61 -6.80 22.89
CA ILE A 45 26.89 -5.52 22.21
C ILE A 45 27.09 -5.72 20.70
N ASP A 46 27.72 -6.82 20.31
CA ASP A 46 27.97 -7.18 18.91
C ASP A 46 26.68 -7.41 18.13
N SER A 47 25.67 -8.05 18.73
CA SER A 47 24.37 -8.27 18.10
C SER A 47 23.61 -6.96 17.86
N VAL A 48 23.66 -6.02 18.82
CA VAL A 48 23.01 -4.72 18.72
C VAL A 48 23.72 -3.86 17.68
N PHE A 49 25.06 -3.88 17.67
CA PHE A 49 25.86 -3.19 16.67
C PHE A 49 25.60 -3.75 15.25
N ALA A 50 25.59 -5.07 15.09
CA ALA A 50 25.31 -5.72 13.81
C ALA A 50 23.88 -5.44 13.31
N ALA A 51 22.89 -5.43 14.20
CA ALA A 51 21.52 -5.11 13.86
C ALA A 51 21.34 -3.63 13.46
N ASN A 52 22.00 -2.71 14.18
CA ASN A 52 22.03 -1.29 13.82
C ASN A 52 22.73 -1.07 12.47
N GLN A 53 23.86 -1.73 12.23
CA GLN A 53 24.58 -1.68 10.96
C GLN A 53 23.72 -2.23 9.80
N ARG A 54 23.02 -3.35 10.01
CA ARG A 54 22.06 -3.90 9.04
C ARG A 54 20.92 -2.93 8.76
N GLY A 55 20.36 -2.30 9.79
CA GLY A 55 19.31 -1.28 9.67
C GLY A 55 19.74 -0.07 8.84
N GLN A 56 21.01 0.32 8.93
CA GLN A 56 21.60 1.40 8.13
C GLN A 56 21.89 0.98 6.68
N MET A 57 22.29 -0.28 6.46
CA MET A 57 22.61 -0.79 5.11
C MET A 57 21.38 -1.15 4.28
N LEU A 58 20.28 -1.59 4.90
CA LEU A 58 19.06 -2.01 4.19
C LEU A 58 18.50 -0.92 3.25
N PRO A 59 18.34 0.36 3.65
CA PRO A 59 17.90 1.42 2.74
C PRO A 59 18.85 1.64 1.55
N VAL A 60 20.16 1.46 1.76
CA VAL A 60 21.18 1.61 0.71
C VAL A 60 21.07 0.48 -0.30
N ILE A 61 20.97 -0.76 0.18
CA ILE A 61 20.80 -1.95 -0.66
C ILE A 61 19.48 -1.87 -1.45
N ASN A 62 18.39 -1.48 -0.80
CA ASN A 62 17.09 -1.29 -1.45
C ASN A 62 17.15 -0.20 -2.52
N ALA A 63 17.80 0.93 -2.24
CA ALA A 63 17.99 2.00 -3.22
C ALA A 63 18.82 1.55 -4.44
N ARG A 64 19.90 0.79 -4.22
CA ARG A 64 20.69 0.20 -5.32
C ARG A 64 19.84 -0.77 -6.14
N GLY A 65 19.11 -1.67 -5.48
CA GLY A 65 18.22 -2.64 -6.13
C GLY A 65 17.15 -1.97 -6.99
N ILE A 66 16.51 -0.91 -6.47
CA ILE A 66 15.54 -0.09 -7.23
C ILE A 66 16.21 0.55 -8.45
N SER A 67 17.39 1.15 -8.28
CA SER A 67 18.12 1.81 -9.37
C SER A 67 18.48 0.83 -10.49
N VAL A 68 19.02 -0.35 -10.14
CA VAL A 68 19.32 -1.42 -11.10
C VAL A 68 18.05 -1.87 -11.82
N THR A 69 16.96 -2.09 -11.07
CA THR A 69 15.70 -2.55 -11.64
C THR A 69 15.09 -1.52 -12.60
N MET A 70 15.18 -0.23 -12.26
CA MET A 70 14.79 0.86 -13.16
C MET A 70 15.66 0.88 -14.42
N GLY A 71 16.98 0.76 -14.29
CA GLY A 71 17.91 0.71 -15.44
C GLY A 71 17.65 -0.49 -16.36
N VAL A 72 17.47 -1.68 -15.80
CA VAL A 72 17.13 -2.90 -16.56
C VAL A 72 15.77 -2.77 -17.26
N SER A 73 14.77 -2.15 -16.61
CA SER A 73 13.49 -1.84 -17.24
C SER A 73 13.66 -1.00 -18.52
N ARG A 74 14.55 0.01 -18.49
CA ARG A 74 14.85 0.86 -19.65
C ARG A 74 15.61 0.10 -20.73
N LEU A 75 16.52 -0.79 -20.35
CA LEU A 75 17.22 -1.67 -21.29
C LEU A 75 16.26 -2.61 -22.03
N LEU A 76 15.27 -3.18 -21.32
CA LEU A 76 14.21 -3.96 -21.94
C LEU A 76 13.39 -3.13 -22.92
N LEU A 77 13.00 -1.91 -22.55
CA LEU A 77 12.30 -0.99 -23.45
C LEU A 77 13.16 -0.63 -24.67
N LEU A 78 14.46 -0.34 -24.49
CA LEU A 78 15.40 -0.08 -25.57
C LEU A 78 15.46 -1.23 -26.57
N ILE A 79 15.50 -2.47 -26.07
CA ILE A 79 15.45 -3.66 -26.93
C ILE A 79 14.15 -3.67 -27.74
N GLN A 80 12.99 -3.37 -27.13
CA GLN A 80 11.73 -3.29 -27.87
C GLN A 80 11.74 -2.21 -28.94
N TYR A 81 12.17 -0.99 -28.58
CA TYR A 81 12.27 0.10 -29.54
C TYR A 81 13.25 -0.23 -30.67
N GLY A 82 14.35 -0.94 -30.37
CA GLY A 82 15.29 -1.46 -31.36
C GLY A 82 14.65 -2.47 -32.31
N PHE A 83 13.87 -3.42 -31.80
CA PHE A 83 13.11 -4.36 -32.63
C PHE A 83 12.10 -3.63 -33.52
N VAL A 84 11.35 -2.68 -32.97
CA VAL A 84 10.38 -1.88 -33.75
C VAL A 84 11.11 -1.04 -34.81
N ALA A 85 12.24 -0.40 -34.48
CA ALA A 85 13.06 0.36 -35.41
C ALA A 85 13.61 -0.51 -36.55
N HIS A 86 13.95 -1.77 -36.26
CA HIS A 86 14.46 -2.71 -37.25
C HIS A 86 13.35 -3.23 -38.18
N SER A 87 12.18 -3.54 -37.64
CA SER A 87 11.06 -4.12 -38.40
C SER A 87 10.22 -3.11 -39.17
N ALA A 88 10.31 -1.82 -38.84
CA ALA A 88 9.45 -0.81 -39.43
C ALA A 88 10.06 -0.11 -40.66
N PRO A 89 9.23 0.54 -41.51
CA PRO A 89 9.72 1.29 -42.66
C PRO A 89 10.68 2.40 -42.25
N ARG A 90 11.84 2.49 -42.91
CA ARG A 90 12.88 3.51 -42.67
C ARG A 90 12.51 4.89 -43.24
N THR A 91 11.32 5.36 -42.91
CA THR A 91 10.87 6.71 -43.25
C THR A 91 11.27 7.68 -42.13
N PRO A 92 11.68 8.92 -42.44
CA PRO A 92 12.02 9.92 -41.42
C PRO A 92 10.85 10.17 -40.47
N ASP A 93 9.62 10.16 -40.99
CA ASP A 93 8.39 10.33 -40.21
C ASP A 93 8.23 9.29 -39.11
N PHE A 94 8.68 8.06 -39.34
CA PHE A 94 8.58 6.99 -38.34
C PHE A 94 9.83 6.89 -37.47
N MET A 95 11.01 7.16 -38.02
CA MET A 95 12.29 6.97 -37.33
C MET A 95 12.61 8.11 -36.36
N THR A 96 12.21 9.35 -36.65
CA THR A 96 12.52 10.49 -35.77
C THR A 96 11.93 10.34 -34.36
N PRO A 97 10.63 10.00 -34.18
CA PRO A 97 10.07 9.80 -32.83
C PRO A 97 10.70 8.62 -32.09
N ILE A 98 10.99 7.53 -32.80
CA ILE A 98 11.65 6.35 -32.22
C ILE A 98 13.06 6.70 -31.77
N LEU A 99 13.81 7.48 -32.54
CA LEU A 99 15.15 7.91 -32.19
C LEU A 99 15.12 8.77 -30.91
N TRP A 100 14.21 9.74 -30.82
CA TRP A 100 14.04 10.57 -29.62
C TRP A 100 13.68 9.75 -28.38
N HIS A 101 12.75 8.79 -28.50
CA HIS A 101 12.44 7.87 -27.41
C HIS A 101 13.63 6.98 -27.05
N THR A 102 14.39 6.49 -28.04
CA THR A 102 15.57 5.66 -27.81
C THR A 102 16.67 6.45 -27.10
N CYS A 103 16.95 7.69 -27.52
CA CYS A 103 17.94 8.54 -26.89
C CYS A 103 17.58 8.87 -25.43
N THR A 104 16.31 9.15 -25.16
CA THR A 104 15.85 9.44 -23.79
C THR A 104 15.87 8.21 -22.90
N LEU A 105 15.51 7.04 -23.43
CA LEU A 105 15.63 5.75 -22.71
C LEU A 105 17.10 5.34 -22.45
N LEU A 106 18.01 5.66 -23.38
CA LEU A 106 19.44 5.41 -23.20
C LEU A 106 20.01 6.32 -22.11
N PHE A 107 19.67 7.61 -22.19
CA PHE A 107 20.04 8.58 -21.16
C PHE A 107 19.53 8.16 -19.77
N SER A 108 18.26 7.77 -19.66
CA SER A 108 17.70 7.36 -18.38
C SER A 108 18.29 6.05 -17.87
N GLY A 109 18.46 5.05 -18.74
CA GLY A 109 19.13 3.79 -18.40
C GLY A 109 20.54 4.02 -17.85
N LEU A 110 21.37 4.80 -18.55
CA LEU A 110 22.71 5.17 -18.10
C LEU A 110 22.67 5.90 -16.76
N THR A 111 21.74 6.85 -16.60
CA THR A 111 21.60 7.62 -15.36
C THR A 111 21.27 6.71 -14.16
N TYR A 112 20.38 5.72 -14.33
CA TYR A 112 20.05 4.77 -13.25
C TYR A 112 21.23 3.84 -12.91
N PHE A 113 22.00 3.39 -13.89
CA PHE A 113 23.22 2.60 -13.63
C PHE A 113 24.32 3.43 -12.96
N ILE A 114 24.53 4.68 -13.40
CA ILE A 114 25.45 5.63 -12.75
C ILE A 114 25.00 5.88 -11.30
N THR A 115 23.69 6.06 -11.06
CA THR A 115 23.16 6.23 -9.70
C THR A 115 23.49 5.03 -8.82
N THR A 116 23.41 3.81 -9.36
CA THR A 116 23.80 2.59 -8.63
C THR A 116 25.27 2.64 -8.18
N GLY A 117 26.16 3.13 -9.04
CA GLY A 117 27.58 3.31 -8.71
C GLY A 117 27.86 4.46 -7.72
N ILE A 118 27.08 5.54 -7.79
CA ILE A 118 27.20 6.70 -6.89
C ILE A 118 26.68 6.41 -5.49
N ILE A 119 25.68 5.53 -5.36
CA ILE A 119 25.25 5.02 -4.05
C ILE A 119 26.44 4.22 -3.49
N SER A 120 27.37 4.87 -2.80
CA SER A 120 28.54 4.30 -2.14
C SER A 120 28.29 4.12 -0.64
N ASP A 121 28.99 3.16 -0.05
CA ASP A 121 29.03 2.96 1.40
C ASP A 121 30.28 3.66 1.96
N PRO A 122 30.18 4.52 2.99
CA PRO A 122 28.99 4.88 3.77
C PRO A 122 28.12 5.99 3.12
N PRO A 123 26.80 6.02 3.41
CA PRO A 123 25.89 7.03 2.87
C PRO A 123 26.18 8.42 3.45
N THR A 124 26.42 9.40 2.58
CA THR A 124 26.53 10.82 2.97
C THR A 124 25.23 11.56 2.62
N THR A 125 24.95 12.67 3.33
CA THR A 125 23.80 13.55 3.02
C THR A 125 23.85 14.04 1.58
N HIS A 126 25.05 14.35 1.08
CA HIS A 126 25.26 14.77 -0.31
C HIS A 126 24.88 13.65 -1.31
N ASN A 127 25.32 12.41 -1.07
CA ASN A 127 24.96 11.26 -1.91
C ASN A 127 23.44 11.03 -1.95
N SER A 128 22.74 11.34 -0.86
CA SER A 128 21.29 11.18 -0.76
C SER A 128 20.54 12.18 -1.65
N ILE A 129 20.97 13.45 -1.66
CA ILE A 129 20.41 14.48 -2.55
C ILE A 129 20.71 14.14 -4.00
N VAL A 130 21.96 13.81 -4.30
CA VAL A 130 22.40 13.45 -5.67
C VAL A 130 21.61 12.25 -6.20
N LYS A 131 21.39 11.21 -5.38
CA LYS A 131 20.55 10.06 -5.72
C LYS A 131 19.13 10.48 -6.09
N ILE A 132 18.47 11.30 -5.29
CA ILE A 132 17.10 11.77 -5.55
C ILE A 132 17.06 12.51 -6.89
N VAL A 133 17.99 13.45 -7.09
CA VAL A 133 18.11 14.22 -8.33
C VAL A 133 18.29 13.29 -9.54
N LEU A 134 19.21 12.33 -9.45
CA LEU A 134 19.48 11.38 -10.53
C LEU A 134 18.33 10.39 -10.80
N TRP A 135 17.43 10.15 -9.85
CA TRP A 135 16.23 9.33 -10.09
C TRP A 135 15.14 10.07 -10.84
N PHE A 136 14.92 11.35 -10.51
CA PHE A 136 13.79 12.12 -11.03
C PHE A 136 14.10 12.88 -12.32
N ILE A 137 15.32 13.38 -12.52
CA ILE A 137 15.72 14.03 -13.78
C ILE A 137 15.46 13.16 -15.01
N PRO A 138 15.93 11.89 -15.10
CA PRO A 138 15.72 11.08 -16.29
C PRO A 138 14.23 10.83 -16.56
N LEU A 139 13.43 10.65 -15.51
CA LEU A 139 11.98 10.50 -15.62
C LEU A 139 11.33 11.79 -16.15
N ALA A 140 11.75 12.97 -15.67
CA ALA A 140 11.28 14.25 -16.18
C ALA A 140 11.64 14.46 -17.66
N VAL A 141 12.84 14.04 -18.09
CA VAL A 141 13.28 14.09 -19.48
C VAL A 141 12.45 13.16 -20.38
N GLU A 142 12.18 11.93 -19.92
CA GLU A 142 11.29 10.98 -20.62
C GLU A 142 9.88 11.58 -20.80
N ILE A 143 9.31 12.15 -19.74
CA ILE A 143 7.99 12.80 -19.78
C ILE A 143 8.01 13.99 -20.75
N ALA A 144 9.00 14.87 -20.65
CA ALA A 144 9.14 16.03 -21.52
C ALA A 144 9.26 15.64 -23.00
N CYS A 145 9.94 14.51 -23.29
CA CYS A 145 10.04 13.97 -24.64
C CYS A 145 8.66 13.57 -25.21
N HIS A 146 7.80 12.94 -24.41
CA HIS A 146 6.43 12.64 -24.84
C HIS A 146 5.62 13.90 -25.17
N PHE A 147 5.76 14.97 -24.37
CA PHE A 147 5.09 16.25 -24.67
C PHE A 147 5.69 16.93 -25.90
N TYR A 148 7.01 16.90 -26.06
CA TYR A 148 7.71 17.47 -27.22
C TYR A 148 7.30 16.78 -28.53
N LEU A 149 7.27 15.45 -28.56
CA LEU A 149 6.86 14.66 -29.73
C LEU A 149 5.36 14.80 -30.07
N ASN A 150 4.55 15.18 -29.09
CA ASN A 150 3.14 15.50 -29.27
C ASN A 150 2.95 16.95 -29.80
N GLY A 151 3.81 17.88 -29.39
CA GLY A 151 3.74 19.32 -29.69
C GLY A 151 4.05 19.75 -31.13
N ARG A 152 4.03 18.82 -32.11
CA ARG A 152 4.42 18.97 -33.52
C ARG A 152 5.93 19.16 -33.71
N VAL A 153 6.64 18.08 -34.01
CA VAL A 153 8.05 18.20 -34.43
C VAL A 153 8.07 18.61 -35.90
N PRO A 154 8.71 19.74 -36.24
CA PRO A 154 8.95 20.08 -37.64
C PRO A 154 9.93 19.05 -38.21
N VAL A 155 9.47 18.21 -39.12
CA VAL A 155 10.38 17.37 -39.91
C VAL A 155 10.88 18.23 -41.05
N VAL A 156 12.19 18.52 -41.05
CA VAL A 156 12.85 19.09 -42.21
C VAL A 156 12.92 17.97 -43.24
N ALA A 157 11.83 17.80 -44.01
CA ALA A 157 11.83 16.94 -45.17
C ALA A 157 12.88 17.51 -46.15
N GLY A 158 13.84 16.67 -46.54
CA GLY A 158 14.88 17.07 -47.48
C GLY A 158 14.26 17.68 -48.74
N VAL A 159 14.76 18.87 -49.09
CA VAL A 159 14.50 19.62 -50.31
C VAL A 159 14.48 18.66 -51.51
N ASN A 160 13.31 18.36 -52.04
CA ASN A 160 13.13 17.68 -53.33
C ASN A 160 11.69 17.83 -53.84
N ASP A 161 11.13 19.04 -53.80
CA ASP A 161 10.05 19.37 -54.71
C ASP A 161 10.31 20.73 -55.34
N SER A 162 10.32 20.76 -56.68
CA SER A 162 10.70 21.92 -57.50
C SER A 162 9.58 22.97 -57.59
N ARG A 163 8.57 22.89 -56.71
CA ARG A 163 7.52 23.89 -56.52
C ARG A 163 7.73 24.51 -55.14
N GLY A 164 8.24 25.74 -55.12
CA GLY A 164 8.72 26.45 -53.93
C GLY A 164 7.66 26.85 -52.90
N GLU A 165 6.81 25.92 -52.46
CA GLU A 165 6.06 26.02 -51.21
C GLU A 165 6.67 25.06 -50.18
N PRO A 166 7.20 25.55 -49.04
CA PRO A 166 7.63 24.69 -47.96
C PRO A 166 6.39 24.08 -47.29
N ASP A 167 5.95 22.92 -47.78
CA ASP A 167 4.94 22.12 -47.10
C ASP A 167 5.59 21.53 -45.83
N GLN A 168 5.53 22.30 -44.74
CA GLN A 168 6.08 21.93 -43.44
C GLN A 168 5.22 20.82 -42.83
N LYS A 169 5.42 19.60 -43.31
CA LYS A 169 4.74 18.42 -42.78
C LYS A 169 5.23 18.15 -41.35
N THR A 170 4.45 18.56 -40.37
CA THR A 170 4.72 18.28 -38.97
C THR A 170 4.37 16.83 -38.64
N VAL A 171 5.33 16.07 -38.13
CA VAL A 171 5.08 14.72 -37.63
C VAL A 171 4.64 14.82 -36.18
N CYS A 172 3.46 14.24 -35.91
CA CYS A 172 2.87 14.23 -34.58
C CYS A 172 2.60 12.79 -34.18
N VAL A 173 3.09 12.39 -33.00
CA VAL A 173 2.75 11.09 -32.42
C VAL A 173 1.36 11.18 -31.81
N ARG A 174 0.36 10.59 -32.46
CA ARG A 174 -1.01 10.52 -31.94
C ARG A 174 -1.13 9.41 -30.89
N TYR A 175 -1.67 9.76 -29.73
CA TYR A 175 -1.93 8.82 -28.65
C TYR A 175 -3.39 8.38 -28.68
N LYS A 176 -3.64 7.11 -29.03
CA LYS A 176 -4.99 6.56 -29.00
C LYS A 176 -5.51 6.50 -27.54
N PRO A 177 -6.55 7.26 -27.18
CA PRO A 177 -7.04 7.34 -25.81
C PRO A 177 -7.55 5.99 -25.31
N GLU A 178 -8.14 5.18 -26.19
CA GLU A 178 -8.63 3.83 -25.89
C GLU A 178 -7.52 2.91 -25.36
N VAL A 179 -6.34 2.93 -25.98
CA VAL A 179 -5.21 2.09 -25.59
C VAL A 179 -4.67 2.54 -24.23
N ILE A 180 -4.58 3.85 -24.02
CA ILE A 180 -4.15 4.44 -22.75
C ILE A 180 -5.13 4.10 -21.63
N CYS A 181 -6.43 4.28 -21.87
CA CYS A 181 -7.49 4.00 -20.91
C CYS A 181 -7.55 2.51 -20.55
N LYS A 182 -7.41 1.61 -21.53
CA LYS A 182 -7.38 0.16 -21.28
C LYS A 182 -6.20 -0.22 -20.39
N ARG A 183 -5.01 0.34 -20.64
CA ARG A 183 -3.81 0.07 -19.84
C ARG A 183 -3.93 0.64 -18.42
N SER A 184 -4.43 1.86 -18.28
CA SER A 184 -4.58 2.50 -16.97
C SER A 184 -5.65 1.83 -16.13
N ALA A 185 -6.77 1.41 -16.73
CA ALA A 185 -7.80 0.61 -16.06
C ALA A 185 -7.25 -0.74 -15.55
N SER A 186 -6.43 -1.43 -16.35
CA SER A 186 -5.78 -2.67 -15.88
C SER A 186 -4.85 -2.43 -14.69
N LEU A 187 -4.03 -1.36 -14.72
CA LEU A 187 -3.17 -1.00 -13.58
C LEU A 187 -3.99 -0.66 -12.33
N PHE A 188 -5.07 0.11 -12.50
CA PHE A 188 -5.99 0.45 -11.42
C PHE A 188 -6.60 -0.80 -10.77
N ILE A 189 -7.11 -1.74 -11.57
CA ILE A 189 -7.70 -3.00 -11.07
C ILE A 189 -6.65 -3.82 -10.31
N VAL A 190 -5.42 -3.93 -10.81
CA VAL A 190 -4.35 -4.67 -10.13
C VAL A 190 -4.01 -4.03 -8.78
N ILE A 191 -3.83 -2.70 -8.75
CA ILE A 191 -3.52 -1.96 -7.52
C ILE A 191 -4.65 -2.09 -6.50
N LEU A 192 -5.90 -1.99 -6.94
CA LEU A 192 -7.05 -2.12 -6.06
C LEU A 192 -7.19 -3.57 -5.56
N GLY A 193 -6.93 -4.57 -6.41
CA GLY A 193 -6.93 -5.98 -6.03
C GLY A 193 -5.85 -6.33 -5.01
N THR A 194 -4.63 -5.81 -5.17
CA THR A 194 -3.56 -5.99 -4.18
C THR A 194 -3.88 -5.27 -2.87
N GLY A 195 -4.40 -4.04 -2.93
CA GLY A 195 -4.86 -3.31 -1.74
C GLY A 195 -5.99 -4.03 -1.01
N LEU A 196 -6.98 -4.57 -1.73
CA LEU A 196 -8.05 -5.39 -1.17
C LEU A 196 -7.49 -6.64 -0.47
N THR A 197 -6.58 -7.37 -1.12
CA THR A 197 -5.93 -8.56 -0.53
C THR A 197 -5.20 -8.23 0.77
N GLN A 198 -4.58 -7.05 0.84
CA GLN A 198 -3.90 -6.60 2.05
C GLN A 198 -4.86 -6.20 3.19
N ILE A 199 -5.97 -5.54 2.85
CA ILE A 199 -7.01 -5.17 3.81
C ILE A 199 -7.71 -6.44 4.33
N THR A 200 -8.07 -7.37 3.45
CA THR A 200 -8.68 -8.65 3.84
C THR A 200 -7.73 -9.51 4.66
N GLY A 201 -6.43 -9.50 4.34
CA GLY A 201 -5.39 -10.14 5.15
C GLY A 201 -5.31 -9.57 6.57
N SER A 202 -5.81 -8.35 6.81
CA SER A 202 -5.91 -7.75 8.15
C SER A 202 -7.21 -8.13 8.88
N PHE A 203 -8.24 -8.58 8.16
CA PHE A 203 -9.49 -9.08 8.77
C PHE A 203 -9.29 -10.40 9.52
N LYS A 204 -8.27 -11.20 9.20
CA LYS A 204 -7.97 -12.42 9.97
C LYS A 204 -7.78 -12.12 11.47
N TYR A 205 -7.24 -10.95 11.79
CA TYR A 205 -7.06 -10.50 13.17
C TYR A 205 -8.38 -10.03 13.79
N VAL A 206 -9.30 -9.45 13.00
CA VAL A 206 -10.65 -9.09 13.50
C VAL A 206 -11.45 -10.33 13.85
N VAL A 207 -11.45 -11.33 12.95
CA VAL A 207 -12.27 -12.54 13.12
C VAL A 207 -11.68 -13.47 14.18
N GLY A 208 -10.36 -13.50 14.32
CA GLY A 208 -9.65 -14.44 15.19
C GLY A 208 -9.46 -13.98 16.63
N ALA A 209 -9.41 -12.67 16.91
CA ALA A 209 -8.89 -12.17 18.17
C ALA A 209 -9.88 -11.42 19.05
N VAL A 210 -11.06 -10.99 18.59
CA VAL A 210 -12.02 -10.27 19.45
C VAL A 210 -13.42 -10.61 18.97
N GLY A 211 -14.33 -11.02 19.85
CA GLY A 211 -15.71 -11.30 19.45
C GLY A 211 -16.30 -10.11 18.70
N PHE A 212 -16.93 -10.35 17.54
CA PHE A 212 -17.45 -9.34 16.61
C PHE A 212 -18.20 -8.20 17.33
N SER A 213 -17.51 -7.10 17.60
CA SER A 213 -18.13 -5.88 18.10
C SER A 213 -18.81 -5.15 16.95
N ILE A 214 -19.95 -4.50 17.23
CA ILE A 214 -20.64 -3.67 16.22
C ILE A 214 -19.71 -2.56 15.68
N ARG A 215 -18.74 -2.14 16.49
CA ARG A 215 -17.71 -1.17 16.11
C ARG A 215 -16.79 -1.73 15.03
N GLU A 216 -16.30 -2.96 15.19
CA GLU A 216 -15.40 -3.61 14.23
C GLU A 216 -16.12 -3.90 12.91
N ILE A 217 -17.38 -4.35 12.97
CA ILE A 217 -18.22 -4.53 11.79
C ILE A 217 -18.38 -3.20 11.05
N ALA A 218 -18.63 -2.09 11.76
CA ALA A 218 -18.75 -0.77 11.15
C ALA A 218 -17.44 -0.34 10.45
N VAL A 219 -16.28 -0.62 11.03
CA VAL A 219 -14.97 -0.33 10.41
C VAL A 219 -14.75 -1.19 9.17
N ILE A 220 -15.05 -2.49 9.21
CA ILE A 220 -14.93 -3.40 8.06
C ILE A 220 -15.83 -2.94 6.91
N VAL A 221 -17.11 -2.67 7.21
CA VAL A 221 -18.08 -2.19 6.21
C VAL A 221 -17.63 -0.86 5.63
N SER A 222 -17.08 0.03 6.46
CA SER A 222 -16.57 1.33 5.99
C SER A 222 -15.35 1.18 5.07
N ALA A 223 -14.43 0.26 5.38
CA ALA A 223 -13.31 -0.06 4.49
C ALA A 223 -13.80 -0.60 3.13
N ALA A 224 -14.83 -1.45 3.12
CA ALA A 224 -15.45 -1.92 1.89
C ALA A 224 -16.12 -0.79 1.10
N ILE A 225 -16.83 0.12 1.78
CA ILE A 225 -17.43 1.32 1.17
C ILE A 225 -16.36 2.21 0.54
N ILE A 226 -15.21 2.40 1.18
CA ILE A 226 -14.10 3.18 0.60
C ILE A 226 -13.64 2.53 -0.72
N ILE A 227 -13.36 1.22 -0.72
CA ILE A 227 -12.85 0.52 -1.91
C ILE A 227 -13.89 0.57 -3.05
N ILE A 228 -15.15 0.23 -2.76
CA ILE A 228 -16.23 0.21 -3.76
C ILE A 228 -16.55 1.64 -4.23
N GLY A 229 -16.51 2.61 -3.33
CA GLY A 229 -16.78 4.01 -3.63
C GLY A 229 -15.70 4.64 -4.50
N GLU A 230 -14.42 4.38 -4.21
CA GLU A 230 -13.30 4.81 -5.07
C GLU A 230 -13.37 4.15 -6.46
N PHE A 231 -13.73 2.86 -6.52
CA PHE A 231 -13.99 2.15 -7.77
C PHE A 231 -15.12 2.81 -8.58
N SER A 232 -16.25 3.09 -7.93
CA SER A 232 -17.41 3.75 -8.53
C SER A 232 -17.05 5.14 -9.09
N LEU A 233 -16.34 5.96 -8.30
CA LEU A 233 -15.91 7.31 -8.72
C LEU A 233 -14.96 7.26 -9.91
N TYR A 234 -14.00 6.33 -9.89
CA TYR A 234 -13.04 6.15 -10.97
C TYR A 234 -13.72 5.78 -12.29
N PHE A 235 -14.53 4.72 -12.30
CA PHE A 235 -15.16 4.23 -13.53
C PHE A 235 -16.20 5.20 -14.08
N ARG A 236 -16.94 5.88 -13.21
CA ARG A 236 -17.89 6.91 -13.65
C ARG A 236 -17.19 8.07 -14.35
N ASN A 237 -16.06 8.52 -13.81
CA ASN A 237 -15.26 9.55 -14.48
C ASN A 237 -14.70 9.05 -15.82
N ASN A 238 -14.43 7.75 -15.93
CA ASN A 238 -13.82 7.15 -17.10
C ASN A 238 -14.79 6.74 -18.21
N TRP A 239 -16.12 6.74 -17.98
CA TRP A 239 -17.10 6.36 -18.99
C TRP A 239 -17.26 7.36 -20.15
N LYS A 240 -17.10 8.67 -19.90
CA LYS A 240 -17.36 9.70 -20.92
C LYS A 240 -16.37 9.65 -22.09
N ASN A 241 -16.84 9.95 -23.30
CA ASN A 241 -16.01 9.98 -24.50
C ASN A 241 -14.94 11.08 -24.41
N TRP A 242 -13.77 10.80 -24.98
CA TRP A 242 -12.69 11.77 -25.03
C TRP A 242 -13.05 12.93 -25.95
N SER A 243 -12.68 14.15 -25.56
CA SER A 243 -12.71 15.28 -26.48
C SER A 243 -11.71 14.98 -27.62
N GLU A 244 -12.22 14.68 -28.82
CA GLU A 244 -11.46 14.27 -30.02
C GLU A 244 -10.30 15.20 -30.41
N LYS A 245 -10.25 16.42 -29.86
CA LYS A 245 -9.37 17.49 -30.31
C LYS A 245 -8.04 17.68 -29.55
N SER A 246 -7.69 16.89 -28.52
CA SER A 246 -6.46 17.18 -27.74
C SER A 246 -5.67 15.96 -27.26
N ASP A 247 -4.68 15.56 -28.06
CA ASP A 247 -3.67 14.55 -27.69
C ASP A 247 -2.87 14.95 -26.43
N THR A 248 -2.64 16.26 -26.21
CA THR A 248 -1.93 16.78 -25.03
C THR A 248 -2.71 16.54 -23.75
N ARG A 249 -4.04 16.69 -23.76
CA ARG A 249 -4.89 16.42 -22.60
C ARG A 249 -4.91 14.94 -22.25
N THR A 250 -4.95 14.07 -23.26
CA THR A 250 -4.86 12.61 -23.07
C THR A 250 -3.56 12.22 -22.39
N LEU A 251 -2.43 12.80 -22.84
CA LEU A 251 -1.13 12.56 -22.24
C LEU A 251 -1.04 13.10 -20.81
N LEU A 252 -1.54 14.32 -20.57
CA LEU A 252 -1.56 14.93 -19.25
C LEU A 252 -2.43 14.12 -18.27
N TRP A 253 -3.61 13.68 -18.71
CA TRP A 253 -4.48 12.78 -17.94
C TRP A 253 -3.77 11.47 -17.58
N PHE A 254 -3.05 10.87 -18.53
CA PHE A 254 -2.28 9.65 -18.30
C PHE A 254 -1.20 9.84 -17.22
N PHE A 255 -0.47 10.95 -17.24
CA PHE A 255 0.53 11.23 -16.20
C PHE A 255 -0.10 11.51 -14.83
N TRP A 256 -1.20 12.28 -14.79
CA TRP A 256 -1.94 12.53 -13.55
C TRP A 256 -2.55 11.26 -12.94
N HIS A 257 -2.80 10.25 -13.77
CA HIS A 257 -3.20 8.93 -13.32
C HIS A 257 -2.21 8.30 -12.33
N TYR A 258 -0.90 8.51 -12.51
CA TYR A 258 0.10 7.96 -11.60
C TYR A 258 0.02 8.61 -10.21
N PHE A 259 -0.21 9.92 -10.15
CA PHE A 259 -0.42 10.62 -8.88
C PHE A 259 -1.68 10.15 -8.18
N TYR A 260 -2.78 9.97 -8.92
CA TYR A 260 -4.00 9.35 -8.41
C TYR A 260 -3.74 7.95 -7.83
N LEU A 261 -3.10 7.07 -8.61
CA LEU A 261 -2.77 5.72 -8.16
C LEU A 261 -1.85 5.72 -6.93
N ALA A 262 -0.88 6.63 -6.86
CA ALA A 262 -0.02 6.77 -5.70
C ALA A 262 -0.83 7.18 -4.45
N THR A 263 -1.70 8.18 -4.55
CA THR A 263 -2.59 8.57 -3.44
C THR A 263 -3.53 7.44 -3.03
N LEU A 264 -4.01 6.65 -3.98
CA LEU A 264 -4.89 5.51 -3.72
C LEU A 264 -4.16 4.39 -2.97
N ILE A 265 -2.96 4.02 -3.42
CA ILE A 265 -2.11 3.03 -2.74
C ILE A 265 -1.85 3.46 -1.30
N LEU A 266 -1.47 4.73 -1.11
CA LEU A 266 -1.21 5.29 0.21
C LEU A 266 -2.47 5.28 1.09
N THR A 267 -3.62 5.60 0.53
CA THR A 267 -4.92 5.54 1.23
C THR A 267 -5.25 4.11 1.66
N LEU A 268 -5.09 3.12 0.78
CA LEU A 268 -5.35 1.72 1.08
C LEU A 268 -4.36 1.17 2.12
N GLN A 269 -3.09 1.54 2.04
CA GLN A 269 -2.08 1.17 3.04
C GLN A 269 -2.38 1.80 4.40
N ALA A 270 -2.73 3.09 4.43
CA ALA A 270 -3.09 3.78 5.67
C ALA A 270 -4.38 3.21 6.28
N ALA A 271 -5.39 2.89 5.46
CA ALA A 271 -6.61 2.22 5.91
C ALA A 271 -6.32 0.85 6.53
N ARG A 272 -5.44 0.06 5.89
CA ARG A 272 -4.98 -1.23 6.43
C ARG A 272 -4.30 -1.06 7.79
N SER A 273 -3.36 -0.13 7.90
CA SER A 273 -2.66 0.12 9.16
C SER A 273 -3.59 0.59 10.27
N LEU A 274 -4.52 1.49 9.97
CA LEU A 274 -5.54 1.97 10.90
C LEU A 274 -6.47 0.85 11.38
N LEU A 275 -6.90 -0.03 10.47
CA LEU A 275 -7.73 -1.19 10.81
C LEU A 275 -6.97 -2.14 11.74
N SER A 276 -5.70 -2.46 11.41
CA SER A 276 -4.86 -3.29 12.27
C SER A 276 -4.68 -2.67 13.65
N PHE A 277 -4.42 -1.36 13.69
CA PHE A 277 -4.28 -0.62 14.94
C PHE A 277 -5.57 -0.61 15.77
N ALA A 278 -6.74 -0.41 15.14
CA ALA A 278 -8.02 -0.40 15.87
C ALA A 278 -8.29 -1.75 16.57
N ASN A 279 -7.92 -2.86 15.95
CA ASN A 279 -8.05 -4.18 16.55
C ASN A 279 -7.04 -4.37 17.70
N LEU A 280 -5.79 -3.96 17.47
CA LEU A 280 -4.73 -4.01 18.47
C LEU A 280 -5.10 -3.17 19.70
N ASP A 281 -5.61 -1.97 19.51
CA ASP A 281 -6.08 -1.07 20.57
C ASP A 281 -7.25 -1.70 21.34
N SER A 282 -8.22 -2.29 20.65
CA SER A 282 -9.34 -3.02 21.29
C SER A 282 -8.84 -4.19 22.15
N ALA A 283 -7.93 -5.01 21.61
CA ALA A 283 -7.35 -6.15 22.32
C ALA A 283 -6.56 -5.69 23.54
N ILE A 284 -5.68 -4.70 23.38
CA ILE A 284 -4.86 -4.19 24.50
C ILE A 284 -5.73 -3.55 25.57
N ASN A 285 -6.70 -2.71 25.21
CA ASN A 285 -7.60 -2.11 26.20
C ASN A 285 -8.38 -3.18 26.98
N THR A 286 -8.78 -4.26 26.33
CA THR A 286 -9.43 -5.41 26.98
C THR A 286 -8.48 -6.12 27.94
N LEU A 287 -7.26 -6.45 27.48
CA LEU A 287 -6.25 -7.14 28.30
C LEU A 287 -5.79 -6.29 29.50
N ILE A 288 -5.60 -4.99 29.30
CA ILE A 288 -5.17 -4.06 30.34
C ILE A 288 -6.29 -3.83 31.35
N SER A 289 -7.53 -3.62 30.90
CA SER A 289 -8.69 -3.53 31.81
C SER A 289 -8.84 -4.79 32.66
N THR A 290 -8.56 -5.95 32.06
CA THR A 290 -8.53 -7.24 32.75
C THR A 290 -7.38 -7.32 33.75
N GLY A 291 -6.19 -6.87 33.37
CA GLY A 291 -5.03 -6.77 34.26
C GLY A 291 -5.31 -5.89 35.48
N PHE A 292 -5.96 -4.74 35.32
CA PHE A 292 -6.37 -3.89 36.44
C PHE A 292 -7.38 -4.58 37.36
N ALA A 293 -8.30 -5.37 36.81
CA ALA A 293 -9.25 -6.14 37.61
C ALA A 293 -8.53 -7.22 38.44
N MET A 294 -7.55 -7.90 37.84
CA MET A 294 -6.70 -8.87 38.52
C MET A 294 -5.87 -8.21 39.62
N GLU A 295 -5.22 -7.07 39.33
CA GLU A 295 -4.45 -6.29 40.30
C GLU A 295 -5.30 -5.95 41.53
N LYS A 296 -6.49 -5.39 41.30
CA LYS A 296 -7.43 -5.06 42.38
C LYS A 296 -7.81 -6.28 43.20
N GLN A 297 -7.99 -7.43 42.55
CA GLN A 297 -8.32 -8.69 43.20
C GLN A 297 -7.15 -9.22 44.04
N ILE A 298 -5.92 -9.21 43.51
CA ILE A 298 -4.69 -9.60 44.23
C ILE A 298 -4.52 -8.74 45.49
N VAL A 299 -4.64 -7.42 45.34
CA VAL A 299 -4.53 -6.47 46.45
C VAL A 299 -5.61 -6.72 47.50
N SER A 300 -6.84 -7.04 47.08
CA SER A 300 -7.94 -7.33 48.01
C SER A 300 -7.76 -8.64 48.79
N MET A 301 -6.96 -9.57 48.26
CA MET A 301 -6.73 -10.87 48.88
C MET A 301 -5.56 -10.86 49.89
N ASP A 302 -4.82 -9.75 50.02
CA ASP A 302 -3.63 -9.60 50.89
C ASP A 302 -2.59 -10.73 50.71
N ILE A 303 -2.40 -11.16 49.45
CA ILE A 303 -1.52 -12.27 49.11
C ILE A 303 -0.07 -11.77 49.06
N ASN A 304 0.53 -11.56 50.22
CA ASN A 304 1.97 -11.31 50.32
C ASN A 304 2.71 -12.66 50.34
N GLY A 305 3.27 -13.05 49.18
CA GLY A 305 4.17 -14.20 49.07
C GLY A 305 3.51 -15.57 48.79
N LEU A 306 2.20 -15.66 48.56
CA LEU A 306 1.62 -16.86 47.95
C LEU A 306 1.58 -16.76 46.43
N GLN A 307 1.69 -17.92 45.77
CA GLN A 307 1.50 -18.05 44.34
C GLN A 307 0.01 -17.92 44.01
N VAL A 308 -0.28 -17.17 42.95
CA VAL A 308 -1.60 -17.10 42.33
C VAL A 308 -1.70 -18.13 41.20
N THR A 309 -2.89 -18.68 41.00
CA THR A 309 -3.18 -19.67 39.96
C THR A 309 -4.24 -19.13 38.99
N GLU A 310 -4.32 -19.71 37.80
CA GLU A 310 -5.21 -19.23 36.71
C GLU A 310 -6.68 -19.22 37.13
N ASP A 311 -7.11 -20.24 37.88
CA ASP A 311 -8.48 -20.43 38.39
C ASP A 311 -8.92 -19.33 39.38
N MET A 312 -7.98 -18.57 39.93
CA MET A 312 -8.28 -17.42 40.79
C MET A 312 -8.84 -16.22 39.99
N PHE A 313 -8.65 -16.21 38.66
CA PHE A 313 -9.04 -15.12 37.77
C PHE A 313 -9.84 -15.61 36.55
N PRO A 314 -10.99 -16.27 36.73
CA PRO A 314 -11.72 -16.91 35.63
C PRO A 314 -12.20 -15.91 34.56
N GLN A 315 -12.45 -14.65 34.94
CA GLN A 315 -12.79 -13.60 33.98
C GLN A 315 -11.58 -13.19 33.13
N ALA A 316 -10.39 -13.17 33.72
CA ALA A 316 -9.17 -12.84 33.01
C ALA A 316 -8.72 -13.98 32.12
N GLU A 317 -8.72 -15.21 32.63
CA GLU A 317 -8.49 -16.42 31.85
C GLU A 317 -9.40 -16.45 30.62
N LYS A 318 -10.70 -16.23 30.81
CA LYS A 318 -11.66 -16.16 29.72
C LYS A 318 -11.31 -15.05 28.71
N ALA A 319 -10.99 -13.84 29.16
CA ALA A 319 -10.65 -12.73 28.26
C ALA A 319 -9.37 -13.01 27.45
N PHE A 320 -8.33 -13.57 28.09
CA PHE A 320 -7.10 -13.95 27.41
C PHE A 320 -7.35 -15.08 26.40
N LEU A 321 -8.11 -16.11 26.78
CA LEU A 321 -8.48 -17.22 25.88
C LEU A 321 -9.34 -16.77 24.70
N GLU A 322 -10.31 -15.88 24.92
CA GLU A 322 -11.14 -15.29 23.85
C GLU A 322 -10.31 -14.48 22.86
N LEU A 323 -9.23 -13.87 23.33
CA LEU A 323 -8.29 -13.11 22.51
C LEU A 323 -7.16 -13.97 21.92
N GLY A 324 -7.12 -15.28 22.24
CA GLY A 324 -6.10 -16.22 21.75
C GLY A 324 -4.75 -16.14 22.48
N PHE A 325 -4.69 -15.53 23.65
CA PHE A 325 -3.46 -15.37 24.44
C PHE A 325 -3.34 -16.43 25.54
N PRO A 326 -2.12 -16.97 25.80
CA PRO A 326 -1.91 -17.92 26.88
C PRO A 326 -1.93 -17.21 28.25
N PHE A 327 -2.99 -17.42 29.03
CA PHE A 327 -3.16 -16.77 30.33
C PHE A 327 -2.10 -17.21 31.37
N GLY A 328 -1.74 -18.49 31.38
CA GLY A 328 -0.74 -19.04 32.31
C GLY A 328 0.60 -18.31 32.30
N VAL A 329 1.04 -17.79 31.15
CA VAL A 329 2.30 -17.03 31.06
C VAL A 329 2.23 -15.70 31.82
N VAL A 330 1.06 -15.07 31.84
CA VAL A 330 0.83 -13.85 32.64
C VAL A 330 0.77 -14.17 34.12
N VAL A 331 0.15 -15.29 34.50
CA VAL A 331 0.11 -15.78 35.89
C VAL A 331 1.53 -16.11 36.38
N ASP A 332 2.35 -16.75 35.56
CA ASP A 332 3.76 -17.01 35.87
C ASP A 332 4.56 -15.71 36.05
N ALA A 333 4.31 -14.71 35.20
CA ALA A 333 4.95 -13.39 35.32
C ALA A 333 4.53 -12.68 36.62
N ILE A 334 3.25 -12.75 37.00
CA ILE A 334 2.74 -12.25 38.28
C ILE A 334 3.44 -12.96 39.44
N ASN A 335 3.50 -14.29 39.40
CA ASN A 335 4.12 -15.10 40.44
C ASN A 335 5.61 -14.80 40.62
N GLN A 336 6.36 -14.63 39.52
CA GLN A 336 7.74 -14.20 39.57
C GLN A 336 7.89 -12.81 40.24
N GLY A 337 6.97 -11.91 39.92
CA GLY A 337 6.86 -10.59 40.55
C GLY A 337 6.60 -10.64 42.06
N LEU A 338 5.68 -11.51 42.49
CA LEU A 338 5.34 -11.71 43.91
C LEU A 338 6.48 -12.37 44.70
N HIS A 339 7.31 -13.20 44.07
CA HIS A 339 8.37 -13.96 44.74
C HIS A 339 9.66 -13.17 45.00
N ASN A 340 9.86 -12.03 44.33
CA ASN A 340 11.09 -11.23 44.43
C ASN A 340 10.82 -9.82 44.98
N PRO A 341 10.38 -9.66 46.25
CA PRO A 341 10.07 -8.37 46.87
C PRO A 341 11.35 -7.62 47.28
N THR A 342 12.35 -7.56 46.41
CA THR A 342 13.60 -6.83 46.65
C THR A 342 13.39 -5.35 46.35
N ASN A 343 12.60 -4.68 47.23
CA ASN A 343 12.61 -3.27 47.61
C ASN A 343 11.20 -2.82 48.01
N THR A 344 11.14 -1.99 49.05
CA THR A 344 9.98 -1.57 49.86
C THR A 344 8.84 -0.83 49.14
N SER A 345 8.76 -0.86 47.82
CA SER A 345 7.63 -0.37 47.03
C SER A 345 7.05 -1.53 46.19
N GLY A 346 6.16 -2.31 46.80
CA GLY A 346 5.61 -3.58 46.26
C GLY A 346 4.75 -3.49 44.98
N TRP A 347 4.92 -2.48 44.13
CA TRP A 347 4.08 -2.21 42.95
C TRP A 347 4.81 -2.30 41.60
N VAL A 348 6.14 -2.40 41.62
CA VAL A 348 7.00 -2.54 40.44
C VAL A 348 6.67 -3.76 39.55
N PRO A 349 6.17 -4.91 40.08
CA PRO A 349 5.80 -6.04 39.24
C PRO A 349 4.62 -5.78 38.28
N LEU A 350 3.72 -4.86 38.63
CA LEU A 350 2.47 -4.64 37.89
C LEU A 350 2.65 -3.84 36.60
N ASN A 351 3.55 -2.86 36.59
CA ASN A 351 3.89 -2.12 35.36
C ASN A 351 4.52 -3.04 34.30
N LYS A 352 5.34 -4.01 34.74
CA LYS A 352 5.91 -5.04 33.86
C LYS A 352 4.82 -5.86 33.17
N ILE A 353 3.73 -6.17 33.88
CA ILE A 353 2.60 -6.93 33.32
C ILE A 353 1.95 -6.15 32.18
N TYR A 354 1.75 -4.84 32.30
CA TYR A 354 1.12 -4.04 31.24
C TYR A 354 1.95 -3.96 29.96
N ILE A 355 3.26 -3.71 30.08
CA ILE A 355 4.15 -3.68 28.91
C ILE A 355 4.33 -5.09 28.33
N TYR A 356 4.37 -6.12 29.18
CA TYR A 356 4.43 -7.51 28.72
C TYR A 356 3.18 -7.89 27.93
N ILE A 357 1.98 -7.65 28.49
CA ILE A 357 0.69 -7.86 27.83
C ILE A 357 0.64 -7.12 26.50
N ALA A 358 1.02 -5.83 26.49
CA ALA A 358 1.08 -5.06 25.25
C ALA A 358 2.08 -5.67 24.27
N SER A 359 3.27 -6.08 24.71
CA SER A 359 4.29 -6.69 23.86
C SER A 359 3.81 -7.99 23.23
N VAL A 360 3.15 -8.85 24.00
CA VAL A 360 2.53 -10.10 23.51
C VAL A 360 1.44 -9.77 22.50
N ALA A 361 0.55 -8.82 22.78
CA ALA A 361 -0.46 -8.39 21.82
C ALA A 361 0.16 -7.83 20.54
N PHE A 362 1.15 -6.95 20.64
CA PHE A 362 1.86 -6.44 19.47
C PHE A 362 2.55 -7.57 18.68
N ASN A 363 3.08 -8.60 19.34
CA ASN A 363 3.67 -9.76 18.67
C ASN A 363 2.62 -10.60 17.91
N GLU A 364 1.51 -10.95 18.54
CA GLU A 364 0.45 -11.75 17.91
C GLU A 364 -0.21 -11.05 16.72
N PHE A 365 -0.32 -9.71 16.77
CA PHE A 365 -0.88 -8.91 15.68
C PHE A 365 0.14 -8.56 14.59
N ASP A 366 1.37 -9.12 14.60
CA ASP A 366 2.48 -8.78 13.70
C ASP A 366 2.77 -7.26 13.67
N ALA A 367 2.53 -6.63 14.82
CA ALA A 367 2.68 -5.20 15.07
C ALA A 367 3.92 -4.90 15.92
N PHE A 368 4.66 -5.90 16.38
CA PHE A 368 5.86 -5.67 17.18
C PHE A 368 6.93 -4.92 16.38
N PRO A 369 7.74 -4.03 17.01
CA PRO A 369 8.83 -3.36 16.32
C PRO A 369 9.80 -4.37 15.70
N GLN A 370 10.32 -4.08 14.51
CA GLN A 370 11.25 -4.97 13.83
C GLN A 370 12.52 -5.18 14.67
N GLN A 371 13.03 -6.42 14.67
CA GLN A 371 14.29 -6.75 15.35
C GLN A 371 15.42 -5.83 14.87
N GLY A 372 16.17 -5.27 15.82
CA GLY A 372 17.27 -4.34 15.54
C GLY A 372 16.88 -2.87 15.53
N THR A 373 15.59 -2.54 15.66
CA THR A 373 15.19 -1.14 15.91
C THR A 373 15.51 -0.72 17.35
N PRO A 374 15.79 0.59 17.61
CA PRO A 374 16.03 1.08 18.96
C PRO A 374 14.89 0.73 19.93
N LEU A 375 13.65 0.93 19.49
CA LEU A 375 12.44 0.60 20.25
C LEU A 375 12.35 -0.89 20.59
N TYR A 376 12.66 -1.78 19.63
CA TYR A 376 12.72 -3.23 19.91
C TYR A 376 13.72 -3.55 21.03
N ASN A 377 14.91 -2.95 20.97
CA ASN A 377 15.95 -3.20 21.95
C ASN A 377 15.59 -2.63 23.33
N GLN A 378 14.94 -1.46 23.39
CA GLN A 378 14.44 -0.87 24.63
C GLN A 378 13.36 -1.74 25.27
N ILE A 379 12.38 -2.21 24.49
CA ILE A 379 11.34 -3.12 25.01
C ILE A 379 11.96 -4.43 25.49
N ARG A 380 12.87 -5.02 24.72
CA ARG A 380 13.55 -6.25 25.13
C ARG A 380 14.34 -6.06 26.43
N ASP A 381 15.13 -4.98 26.53
CA ASP A 381 15.89 -4.68 27.74
C ASP A 381 14.96 -4.45 28.94
N PHE A 382 13.84 -3.74 28.74
CA PHE A 382 12.83 -3.58 29.77
C PHE A 382 12.23 -4.92 30.24
N LEU A 383 11.94 -5.83 29.30
CA LEU A 383 11.38 -7.15 29.63
C LEU A 383 12.39 -8.05 30.39
N GLU A 384 13.67 -7.96 30.03
CA GLU A 384 14.77 -8.69 30.67
C GLU A 384 15.16 -8.09 32.03
N ASN A 385 15.27 -6.75 32.12
CA ASN A 385 15.74 -5.97 33.26
C ASN A 385 14.77 -4.80 33.56
N PRO A 386 13.60 -5.07 34.18
CA PRO A 386 12.61 -4.03 34.46
C PRO A 386 13.18 -2.96 35.39
N ARG A 387 12.92 -1.69 35.08
CA ARG A 387 13.35 -0.54 35.88
C ARG A 387 12.33 -0.22 36.96
N LEU A 388 12.75 0.56 37.96
CA LEU A 388 11.88 1.04 39.04
C LEU A 388 11.15 2.34 38.70
N ASP A 389 11.37 2.92 37.50
CA ASP A 389 10.79 4.21 37.12
C ASP A 389 9.49 4.02 36.33
N THR A 390 8.38 4.29 37.00
CA THR A 390 7.03 4.13 36.44
C THR A 390 6.77 5.11 35.29
N ASP A 391 7.36 6.29 35.29
CA ASP A 391 7.12 7.28 34.23
C ASP A 391 7.83 6.89 32.92
N GLU A 392 9.06 6.35 32.99
CA GLU A 392 9.79 5.84 31.82
C GLU A 392 9.07 4.67 31.14
N ASP A 393 8.48 3.77 31.93
CA ASP A 393 7.76 2.58 31.47
C ASP A 393 6.53 2.96 30.61
N PHE A 394 5.74 3.92 31.08
CA PHE A 394 4.57 4.39 30.32
C PHE A 394 4.96 5.18 29.07
N ILE A 395 6.10 5.89 29.09
CA ILE A 395 6.64 6.52 27.88
C ILE A 395 6.98 5.44 26.84
N LEU A 396 7.67 4.36 27.25
CA LEU A 396 8.03 3.25 26.36
C LEU A 396 6.79 2.57 25.77
N LEU A 397 5.75 2.36 26.57
CA LEU A 397 4.46 1.87 26.09
C LEU A 397 3.84 2.85 25.07
N GLY A 398 3.89 4.15 25.36
CA GLY A 398 3.42 5.20 24.45
C GLY A 398 4.17 5.23 23.12
N GLU A 399 5.48 4.98 23.13
CA GLU A 399 6.29 4.85 21.92
C GLU A 399 5.93 3.60 21.11
N LEU A 400 5.63 2.48 21.79
CA LEU A 400 5.14 1.27 21.15
C LEU A 400 3.81 1.54 20.41
N PHE A 401 2.86 2.22 21.05
CA PHE A 401 1.60 2.64 20.43
C PHE A 401 1.79 3.63 19.28
N SER A 402 2.58 4.69 19.51
CA SER A 402 2.80 5.74 18.50
C SER A 402 3.44 5.20 17.22
N SER A 403 4.29 4.16 17.34
CA SER A 403 4.94 3.49 16.21
C SER A 403 3.96 2.91 15.18
N ARG A 404 2.74 2.55 15.62
CA ARG A 404 1.68 1.98 14.75
C ARG A 404 0.56 2.95 14.42
N LEU A 405 0.44 4.05 15.15
CA LEU A 405 -0.56 5.11 14.93
C LEU A 405 -0.15 6.16 13.90
N HIS A 406 1.14 6.31 13.59
CA HIS A 406 1.60 7.31 12.62
C HIS A 406 0.87 7.27 11.25
N PRO A 407 0.51 6.09 10.69
CA PRO A 407 -0.47 5.92 9.61
C PRO A 407 -1.74 6.77 9.65
N ALA A 408 -2.30 7.01 10.83
CA ALA A 408 -3.51 7.79 11.02
C ALA A 408 -3.36 9.25 10.57
N PHE A 409 -2.18 9.85 10.77
CA PHE A 409 -1.97 11.27 10.47
C PHE A 409 -1.91 11.55 8.98
N TRP A 410 -1.22 10.70 8.22
CA TRP A 410 -1.17 10.86 6.77
C TRP A 410 -2.40 10.31 6.07
N PHE A 411 -3.19 9.42 6.70
CA PHE A 411 -4.47 8.93 6.15
C PHE A 411 -5.36 10.07 5.67
N TRP A 412 -5.56 11.12 6.48
CA TRP A 412 -6.37 12.29 6.11
C TRP A 412 -5.85 12.97 4.85
N GLY A 413 -4.54 13.22 4.79
CA GLY A 413 -3.90 13.89 3.66
C GLY A 413 -4.00 13.07 2.37
N VAL A 414 -3.73 11.77 2.43
CA VAL A 414 -3.73 10.91 1.23
C VAL A 414 -5.13 10.60 0.74
N SER A 415 -6.10 10.43 1.65
CA SER A 415 -7.52 10.25 1.33
C SER A 415 -8.13 11.52 0.72
N GLY A 416 -7.74 12.70 1.21
CA GLY A 416 -8.10 13.96 0.56
C GLY A 416 -7.44 14.10 -0.81
N GLY A 417 -6.18 13.64 -0.91
CA GLY A 417 -5.42 13.57 -2.16
C GLY A 417 -6.11 12.73 -3.23
N THR A 418 -6.66 11.55 -2.92
CA THR A 418 -7.36 10.71 -3.91
C THR A 418 -8.53 11.45 -4.53
N LEU A 419 -9.37 12.08 -3.71
CA LEU A 419 -10.51 12.88 -4.17
C LEU A 419 -10.11 14.07 -5.03
N ILE A 420 -9.07 14.82 -4.63
CA ILE A 420 -8.53 15.92 -5.43
C ILE A 420 -8.00 15.40 -6.77
N MET A 421 -7.27 14.29 -6.77
CA MET A 421 -6.72 13.71 -8.00
C MET A 421 -7.82 13.23 -8.95
N ILE A 422 -8.90 12.63 -8.44
CA ILE A 422 -10.08 12.29 -9.26
C ILE A 422 -10.69 13.56 -9.87
N ALA A 423 -10.84 14.63 -9.09
CA ALA A 423 -11.37 15.90 -9.58
C ALA A 423 -10.48 16.51 -10.69
N VAL A 424 -9.16 16.52 -10.48
CA VAL A 424 -8.16 16.96 -11.47
C VAL A 424 -8.25 16.11 -12.73
N MET A 425 -8.26 14.79 -12.60
CA MET A 425 -8.41 13.89 -13.75
C MET A 425 -9.71 14.12 -14.52
N SER A 426 -10.81 14.44 -13.82
CA SER A 426 -12.09 14.80 -14.45
C SER A 426 -11.95 16.05 -15.35
N LEU A 427 -11.31 17.10 -14.83
CA LEU A 427 -11.04 18.34 -15.57
C LEU A 427 -10.09 18.15 -16.76
N LEU A 428 -9.10 17.27 -16.61
CA LEU A 428 -8.13 16.98 -17.66
C LEU A 428 -8.77 16.23 -18.83
N LYS A 429 -9.62 15.25 -18.52
CA LYS A 429 -10.26 14.39 -19.52
C LYS A 429 -11.19 15.19 -20.45
N GLN A 430 -12.05 16.03 -19.88
CA GLN A 430 -12.95 16.86 -20.67
C GLN A 430 -13.22 18.21 -20.01
N ARG A 431 -13.53 19.22 -20.83
CA ARG A 431 -14.06 20.47 -20.29
C ARG A 431 -15.48 20.16 -19.80
N PRO A 432 -15.86 20.56 -18.57
CA PRO A 432 -17.17 20.20 -18.05
C PRO A 432 -18.25 20.77 -18.97
N ALA A 433 -19.16 19.91 -19.42
CA ALA A 433 -20.16 20.25 -20.42
C ALA A 433 -21.33 21.04 -19.82
N ASP A 434 -21.67 20.73 -18.56
CA ASP A 434 -22.80 21.31 -17.84
C ASP A 434 -22.42 21.78 -16.43
N HIS A 435 -23.32 22.54 -15.80
CA HIS A 435 -23.14 23.01 -14.43
C HIS A 435 -23.19 21.87 -13.41
N PHE A 436 -23.86 20.75 -13.72
CA PHE A 436 -23.93 19.58 -12.85
C PHE A 436 -22.59 18.85 -12.75
N GLU A 437 -21.85 18.71 -13.85
CA GLU A 437 -20.49 18.17 -13.87
C GLU A 437 -19.52 19.09 -13.13
N GLN A 438 -19.64 20.42 -13.31
CA GLN A 438 -18.86 21.38 -12.53
C GLN A 438 -19.12 21.23 -11.04
N ALA A 439 -20.39 21.07 -10.64
CA ALA A 439 -20.77 20.85 -9.25
C ALA A 439 -20.19 19.53 -8.70
N SER A 440 -20.26 18.43 -9.45
CA SER A 440 -19.66 17.14 -9.07
C SER A 440 -18.15 17.24 -8.84
N ILE A 441 -17.43 17.88 -9.77
CA ILE A 441 -15.98 18.11 -9.65
C ILE A 441 -15.67 18.99 -8.44
N ALA A 442 -16.45 20.06 -8.23
CA ALA A 442 -16.29 20.96 -7.10
C ALA A 442 -16.53 20.24 -5.76
N VAL A 443 -17.54 19.40 -5.66
CA VAL A 443 -17.85 18.61 -4.45
C VAL A 443 -16.68 17.68 -4.10
N ARG A 444 -16.13 16.94 -5.07
CA ARG A 444 -14.96 16.09 -4.88
C ARG A 444 -13.74 16.90 -4.42
N PHE A 445 -13.50 18.05 -5.05
CA PHE A 445 -12.39 18.92 -4.71
C PHE A 445 -12.52 19.51 -3.29
N ILE A 446 -13.70 20.01 -2.91
CA ILE A 446 -13.97 20.58 -1.58
C ILE A 446 -13.86 19.50 -0.50
N ALA A 447 -14.45 18.31 -0.73
CA ALA A 447 -14.32 17.19 0.19
C ALA A 447 -12.85 16.78 0.37
N GLY A 448 -12.11 16.66 -0.74
CA GLY A 448 -10.69 16.33 -0.71
C GLY A 448 -9.85 17.38 0.01
N MET A 449 -10.06 18.66 -0.27
CA MET A 449 -9.38 19.77 0.42
C MET A 449 -9.67 19.77 1.91
N THR A 450 -10.90 19.48 2.33
CA THR A 450 -11.27 19.38 3.75
C THR A 450 -10.43 18.30 4.45
N PHE A 451 -10.26 17.14 3.83
CA PHE A 451 -9.42 16.05 4.36
C PHE A 451 -7.93 16.39 4.38
N VAL A 452 -7.43 17.08 3.35
CA VAL A 452 -6.06 17.60 3.37
C VAL A 452 -5.86 18.59 4.51
N PHE A 453 -6.80 19.50 4.76
CA PHE A 453 -6.69 20.43 5.89
C PHE A 453 -6.82 19.73 7.25
N LEU A 454 -7.60 18.64 7.35
CA LEU A 454 -7.64 17.83 8.57
C LEU A 454 -6.28 17.20 8.91
N SER A 455 -5.41 16.97 7.92
CA SER A 455 -4.03 16.53 8.20
C SER A 455 -3.21 17.55 8.99
N LEU A 456 -3.59 18.85 8.98
CA LEU A 456 -2.96 19.86 9.83
C LEU A 456 -3.24 19.66 11.32
N LEU A 457 -4.25 18.85 11.69
CA LEU A 457 -4.45 18.43 13.08
C LEU A 457 -3.28 17.57 13.60
N ALA A 458 -2.43 17.06 12.71
CA ALA A 458 -1.20 16.37 13.05
C ALA A 458 -0.08 17.32 13.54
N ILE A 459 -0.26 18.65 13.46
CA ILE A 459 0.69 19.63 14.04
C ILE A 459 0.66 19.48 15.57
N GLY A 460 1.50 18.58 16.10
CA GLY A 460 1.50 18.19 17.51
C GLY A 460 1.86 16.72 17.78
N ASP A 461 2.16 15.93 16.73
CA ASP A 461 2.66 14.55 16.83
C ASP A 461 3.99 14.42 17.60
N ASN A 462 4.77 15.50 17.69
CA ASN A 462 6.01 15.55 18.48
C ASN A 462 5.81 15.42 20.00
N LYS A 463 4.56 15.40 20.51
CA LYS A 463 4.29 15.17 21.94
C LYS A 463 4.21 13.67 22.22
N PRO A 464 4.71 13.19 23.36
CA PRO A 464 4.62 11.78 23.72
C PRO A 464 3.14 11.35 23.81
N TYR A 465 2.88 10.09 23.47
CA TYR A 465 1.52 9.54 23.45
C TYR A 465 0.88 9.53 24.85
N PHE A 466 1.67 9.17 25.86
CA PHE A 466 1.34 9.34 27.28
C PHE A 466 2.20 10.44 27.87
N THR A 467 1.58 11.36 28.62
CA THR A 467 2.28 12.53 29.20
C THR A 467 2.65 12.36 30.67
N ASP A 468 2.01 11.43 31.38
CA ASP A 468 2.32 11.06 32.77
C ASP A 468 1.83 9.62 33.08
N ALA A 469 2.45 8.95 34.05
CA ALA A 469 2.00 7.64 34.51
C ALA A 469 0.58 7.68 35.09
N LYS A 470 0.19 8.78 35.76
CA LYS A 470 -1.15 8.94 36.33
C LYS A 470 -2.24 9.03 35.26
N GLY A 471 -1.99 9.71 34.14
CA GLY A 471 -2.90 9.79 33.01
C GLY A 471 -3.00 8.48 32.23
N ALA A 472 -1.89 7.71 32.14
CA ALA A 472 -1.92 6.36 31.60
C ALA A 472 -2.74 5.40 32.50
N LEU A 473 -2.54 5.47 33.83
CA LEU A 473 -3.21 4.60 34.80
C LEU A 473 -4.71 4.89 34.95
N MET A 474 -5.12 6.16 34.97
CA MET A 474 -6.53 6.52 35.16
C MET A 474 -7.36 6.39 33.88
N HIS A 475 -6.74 6.62 32.72
CA HIS A 475 -7.45 6.67 31.45
C HIS A 475 -6.56 6.25 30.28
N PHE A 476 -6.29 4.95 30.15
CA PHE A 476 -5.88 4.35 28.88
C PHE A 476 -6.80 4.87 27.76
N GLY A 477 -6.34 5.89 27.02
CA GLY A 477 -7.06 6.53 25.92
C GLY A 477 -7.60 7.97 26.10
N VAL A 478 -7.62 8.60 27.30
CA VAL A 478 -8.33 9.91 27.46
C VAL A 478 -7.42 11.11 27.81
N GLN A 479 -6.15 10.92 28.16
CA GLN A 479 -5.20 12.03 28.32
C GLN A 479 -4.01 11.98 27.36
N SER A 480 -4.19 11.44 26.15
CA SER A 480 -3.25 11.70 25.06
C SER A 480 -3.41 13.12 24.52
N SER A 481 -2.39 13.64 23.82
CA SER A 481 -2.51 14.94 23.15
C SER A 481 -3.73 14.93 22.20
N ASN A 482 -4.34 16.09 21.96
CA ASN A 482 -5.53 16.16 21.08
C ASN A 482 -5.28 15.53 19.69
N ALA A 483 -4.05 15.61 19.17
CA ALA A 483 -3.65 14.97 17.93
C ALA A 483 -3.75 13.44 18.02
N TRP A 484 -3.22 12.85 19.09
CA TRP A 484 -3.27 11.41 19.33
C TRP A 484 -4.69 10.90 19.59
N LYS A 485 -5.54 11.69 20.27
CA LYS A 485 -6.98 11.36 20.44
C LYS A 485 -7.72 11.26 19.12
N VAL A 486 -7.43 12.19 18.21
CA VAL A 486 -8.03 12.17 16.87
C VAL A 486 -7.48 10.98 16.08
N ALA A 487 -6.18 10.71 16.16
CA ALA A 487 -5.51 9.61 15.46
C ALA A 487 -5.92 8.21 15.95
N SER A 488 -6.19 8.04 17.24
CA SER A 488 -6.66 6.78 17.81
C SER A 488 -8.17 6.60 17.71
N SER A 489 -8.90 7.59 17.17
CA SER A 489 -10.34 7.47 17.02
C SER A 489 -10.69 6.33 16.07
N PRO A 490 -11.51 5.35 16.49
CA PRO A 490 -11.96 4.27 15.60
C PRO A 490 -12.87 4.78 14.47
N TRP A 491 -13.29 6.05 14.52
CA TRP A 491 -14.20 6.67 13.57
C TRP A 491 -13.53 7.24 12.34
N ILE A 492 -12.19 7.26 12.24
CA ILE A 492 -11.48 7.81 11.07
C ILE A 492 -11.94 7.14 9.76
N ILE A 493 -11.88 5.81 9.71
CA ILE A 493 -12.26 5.03 8.52
C ILE A 493 -13.77 5.19 8.23
N PRO A 494 -14.69 5.04 9.22
CA PRO A 494 -16.11 5.32 9.00
C PRO A 494 -16.45 6.72 8.50
N ILE A 495 -15.80 7.77 9.02
CA ILE A 495 -16.03 9.14 8.59
C ILE A 495 -15.66 9.30 7.11
N PHE A 496 -14.49 8.78 6.70
CA PHE A 496 -14.09 8.84 5.30
C PHE A 496 -15.00 7.99 4.41
N GLY A 497 -15.36 6.78 4.84
CA GLY A 497 -16.32 5.94 4.11
C GLY A 497 -17.67 6.63 3.92
N GLY A 498 -18.18 7.31 4.95
CA GLY A 498 -19.39 8.12 4.86
C GLY A 498 -19.27 9.28 3.86
N VAL A 499 -18.12 9.95 3.82
CA VAL A 499 -17.86 11.04 2.86
C VAL A 499 -17.78 10.50 1.42
N ILE A 500 -17.08 9.39 1.20
CA ILE A 500 -17.02 8.72 -0.11
C ILE A 500 -18.41 8.30 -0.57
N LEU A 501 -19.22 7.74 0.33
CA LEU A 501 -20.61 7.37 0.03
C LEU A 501 -21.44 8.60 -0.33
N LEU A 502 -21.33 9.68 0.45
CA LEU A 502 -22.04 10.94 0.20
C LEU A 502 -21.66 11.54 -1.15
N VAL A 503 -20.37 11.61 -1.47
CA VAL A 503 -19.87 12.11 -2.77
C VAL A 503 -20.43 11.25 -3.91
N ASN A 504 -20.44 9.93 -3.77
CA ASN A 504 -21.05 9.03 -4.76
C ASN A 504 -22.55 9.27 -4.95
N ILE A 505 -23.30 9.46 -3.86
CA ILE A 505 -24.75 9.75 -3.90
C ILE A 505 -25.00 11.09 -4.60
N ILE A 506 -24.23 12.12 -4.26
CA ILE A 506 -24.32 13.44 -4.89
C ILE A 506 -24.05 13.30 -6.39
N ASP A 507 -23.00 12.58 -6.79
CA ASP A 507 -22.69 12.37 -8.20
C ASP A 507 -23.80 11.62 -8.94
N ILE A 508 -24.43 10.61 -8.31
CA ILE A 508 -25.58 9.89 -8.91
C ILE A 508 -26.76 10.85 -9.07
N GLY A 509 -27.04 11.65 -8.04
CA GLY A 509 -28.13 12.62 -8.05
C GLY A 509 -27.96 13.67 -9.13
N LEU A 510 -26.77 14.26 -9.24
CA LEU A 510 -26.44 15.26 -10.24
C LEU A 510 -26.53 14.69 -11.67
N GLU A 511 -26.05 13.46 -11.89
CA GLU A 511 -26.15 12.79 -13.19
C GLU A 511 -27.60 12.51 -13.58
N ARG A 512 -28.42 11.99 -12.66
CA ARG A 512 -29.87 11.77 -12.89
C ARG A 512 -30.62 13.08 -13.16
N TRP A 513 -30.20 14.17 -12.52
CA TRP A 513 -30.81 15.48 -12.77
C TRP A 513 -30.40 16.07 -14.12
N ALA A 514 -29.15 15.89 -14.52
CA ALA A 514 -28.66 16.30 -15.84
C ALA A 514 -29.43 15.59 -16.96
N THR A 515 -29.60 14.26 -16.88
CA THR A 515 -30.33 13.48 -17.89
C THR A 515 -31.82 13.82 -17.95
N SER A 516 -32.44 14.15 -16.81
CA SER A 516 -33.84 14.60 -16.79
C SER A 516 -34.06 15.98 -17.41
N ARG A 517 -33.05 16.86 -17.42
CA ARG A 517 -33.14 18.23 -17.96
C ARG A 517 -32.73 18.32 -19.42
N TYR A 518 -31.83 17.45 -19.85
CA TYR A 518 -31.33 17.36 -21.21
C TYR A 518 -31.58 15.95 -21.76
N PRO A 519 -32.84 15.59 -22.06
CA PRO A 519 -33.11 14.34 -22.75
C PRO A 519 -32.33 14.36 -24.07
N THR A 520 -31.41 13.42 -24.24
CA THR A 520 -30.61 13.27 -25.45
C THR A 520 -31.55 13.09 -26.64
N SER A 521 -31.49 14.04 -27.57
CA SER A 521 -32.24 14.06 -28.84
C SER A 521 -31.99 12.83 -29.72
N ASP A 522 -31.01 11.99 -29.37
CA ASP A 522 -30.75 10.70 -30.00
C ASP A 522 -31.97 9.75 -29.95
N THR A 523 -32.90 9.97 -29.00
CA THR A 523 -34.18 9.24 -28.94
C THR A 523 -35.16 9.66 -30.05
N GLU A 524 -35.08 10.89 -30.55
CA GLU A 524 -35.92 11.38 -31.67
C GLU A 524 -35.38 10.91 -33.03
N GLU A 525 -34.06 10.75 -33.18
CA GLU A 525 -33.47 10.27 -34.44
C GLU A 525 -33.76 8.78 -34.70
N GLN A 526 -33.84 7.96 -33.63
CA GLN A 526 -34.31 6.57 -33.75
C GLN A 526 -35.85 6.43 -33.87
N ALA A 527 -36.64 7.39 -33.37
CA ALA A 527 -38.09 7.36 -33.54
C ALA A 527 -38.54 7.82 -34.94
N SER A 528 -37.79 8.69 -35.60
CA SER A 528 -38.13 9.18 -36.96
C SER A 528 -37.72 8.23 -38.10
N SER A 529 -36.95 7.17 -37.81
CA SER A 529 -36.63 6.10 -38.77
C SER A 529 -37.65 4.96 -38.73
N THR A 530 -38.92 5.26 -38.46
CA THR A 530 -40.01 4.32 -38.77
C THR A 530 -40.05 4.17 -40.29
N PRO A 531 -39.84 2.95 -40.84
CA PRO A 531 -39.76 2.76 -42.27
C PRO A 531 -41.11 3.10 -42.91
N GLU A 532 -41.13 4.11 -43.79
CA GLU A 532 -42.22 4.27 -44.75
C GLU A 532 -42.39 2.94 -45.50
N PRO A 533 -43.62 2.39 -45.59
CA PRO A 533 -43.85 1.14 -46.30
C PRO A 533 -43.55 1.35 -47.78
N SER A 534 -42.47 0.71 -48.23
CA SER A 534 -41.98 0.72 -49.59
C SER A 534 -43.01 0.14 -50.56
N SER A 535 -43.48 0.98 -51.48
CA SER A 535 -44.16 0.58 -52.70
C SER A 535 -43.22 -0.27 -53.56
N GLN A 536 -43.66 -1.50 -53.86
CA GLN A 536 -42.99 -2.47 -54.71
C GLN A 536 -42.73 -1.92 -56.13
N GLN A 537 -41.51 -2.11 -56.64
CA GLN A 537 -41.24 -2.22 -58.08
C GLN A 537 -40.22 -3.33 -58.34
N PRO A 538 -40.40 -4.14 -59.42
CA PRO A 538 -39.62 -5.34 -59.66
C PRO A 538 -38.42 -5.11 -60.61
N HIS A 539 -37.40 -5.95 -60.42
CA HIS A 539 -36.42 -6.47 -61.38
C HIS A 539 -35.71 -5.51 -62.36
N GLN A 540 -34.38 -5.50 -62.30
CA GLN A 540 -33.57 -5.82 -63.48
C GLN A 540 -32.16 -6.28 -63.09
N ASP A 541 -31.79 -7.44 -63.63
CA ASP A 541 -30.46 -8.05 -63.57
C ASP A 541 -29.46 -7.25 -64.43
N ASN A 542 -28.22 -7.15 -63.97
CA ASN A 542 -27.10 -6.99 -64.89
C ASN A 542 -25.79 -7.50 -64.27
N GLU A 543 -25.22 -8.52 -64.92
CA GLU A 543 -23.84 -9.00 -64.75
C GLU A 543 -22.84 -7.95 -65.25
N GLY A 544 -21.67 -7.89 -64.61
CA GLY A 544 -20.52 -7.11 -65.10
C GLY A 544 -19.32 -7.18 -64.16
N ASP A 545 -18.38 -8.05 -64.51
CA ASP A 545 -17.03 -8.21 -63.93
C ASP A 545 -16.28 -6.89 -63.69
N VAL A 546 -15.68 -6.72 -62.50
CA VAL A 546 -14.41 -5.98 -62.33
C VAL A 546 -13.57 -6.61 -61.20
N GLN A 547 -12.31 -6.88 -61.56
CA GLN A 547 -11.23 -7.40 -60.71
C GLN A 547 -10.74 -6.40 -59.65
N SER A 548 -10.15 -7.00 -58.59
CA SER A 548 -9.00 -6.48 -57.82
C SER A 548 -9.21 -5.31 -56.87
N GLU A 549 -9.35 -5.60 -55.57
CA GLU A 549 -8.43 -5.10 -54.54
C GLU A 549 -8.58 -5.89 -53.23
N ALA A 550 -7.50 -6.55 -52.81
CA ALA A 550 -7.42 -7.27 -51.54
C ALA A 550 -7.22 -6.27 -50.38
N GLY A 551 -8.32 -5.68 -49.92
CA GLY A 551 -8.40 -4.98 -48.64
C GLY A 551 -8.83 -5.94 -47.54
N ILE A 552 -7.88 -6.37 -46.70
CA ILE A 552 -8.19 -7.08 -45.44
C ILE A 552 -8.83 -6.07 -44.48
N SER A 553 -10.17 -6.04 -44.47
CA SER A 553 -10.97 -5.43 -43.42
C SER A 553 -11.23 -6.48 -42.35
N VAL A 554 -10.53 -6.34 -41.21
CA VAL A 554 -10.86 -7.13 -40.01
C VAL A 554 -12.10 -6.50 -39.39
N ASN A 555 -13.24 -7.07 -39.73
CA ASN A 555 -14.55 -6.80 -39.14
C ASN A 555 -14.57 -7.39 -37.72
N TYR A 556 -14.49 -6.54 -36.70
CA TYR A 556 -14.77 -6.96 -35.32
C TYR A 556 -16.29 -6.96 -35.11
N GLY A 557 -16.94 -8.02 -35.58
CA GLY A 557 -18.28 -8.37 -35.13
C GLY A 557 -18.22 -8.74 -33.65
N LEU A 558 -18.84 -7.93 -32.81
CA LEU A 558 -19.24 -8.31 -31.46
C LEU A 558 -20.28 -9.44 -31.59
N PRO A 559 -20.07 -10.64 -31.01
CA PRO A 559 -21.14 -11.62 -30.95
C PRO A 559 -22.15 -11.18 -29.89
N ALA A 560 -23.41 -11.18 -30.31
CA ALA A 560 -24.58 -11.02 -29.47
C ALA A 560 -24.56 -11.99 -28.27
N GLU A 561 -24.97 -11.48 -27.11
CA GLU A 561 -25.32 -12.28 -25.94
C GLU A 561 -26.36 -13.34 -26.34
N SER A 562 -25.95 -14.60 -26.29
CA SER A 562 -26.86 -15.74 -26.23
C SER A 562 -26.64 -16.46 -24.90
N GLY A 563 -27.76 -16.77 -24.25
CA GLY A 563 -27.85 -17.06 -22.83
C GLY A 563 -27.08 -18.30 -22.37
N TYR A 564 -26.57 -18.19 -21.15
CA TYR A 564 -26.11 -19.33 -20.36
C TYR A 564 -27.21 -19.79 -19.40
N GLN A 565 -27.74 -20.99 -19.64
CA GLN A 565 -28.37 -21.81 -18.60
C GLN A 565 -27.26 -22.55 -17.80
N PRO A 566 -27.45 -22.77 -16.49
CA PRO A 566 -26.45 -23.44 -15.66
C PRO A 566 -26.50 -24.95 -15.86
N LEU A 567 -25.35 -25.54 -16.19
CA LEU A 567 -25.11 -26.99 -16.16
C LEU A 567 -24.79 -27.42 -14.73
N LEU A 568 -25.65 -28.30 -14.20
CA LEU A 568 -25.45 -29.08 -12.99
C LEU A 568 -24.14 -29.87 -13.06
N GLN A 569 -23.25 -29.65 -12.09
CA GLN A 569 -22.04 -30.44 -11.92
C GLN A 569 -22.25 -31.49 -10.83
N ARG A 570 -22.07 -32.73 -11.28
CA ARG A 570 -22.22 -34.02 -10.61
C ARG A 570 -21.07 -34.23 -9.61
N GLU A 571 -21.38 -34.57 -8.37
CA GLU A 571 -20.42 -35.06 -7.36
C GLU A 571 -19.74 -36.36 -7.85
N PRO A 572 -18.45 -36.57 -7.57
CA PRO A 572 -17.84 -37.89 -7.59
C PRO A 572 -17.89 -38.55 -6.22
N ASP A 573 -18.20 -39.85 -6.28
CA ASP A 573 -18.46 -40.78 -5.21
C ASP A 573 -17.31 -40.98 -4.22
N VAL A 574 -17.72 -41.19 -2.96
CA VAL A 574 -16.91 -41.63 -1.82
C VAL A 574 -16.82 -43.15 -1.85
N GLU A 575 -15.65 -43.71 -2.14
CA GLU A 575 -15.37 -45.12 -1.88
C GLU A 575 -14.78 -45.31 -0.48
N ARG A 576 -15.52 -46.07 0.32
CA ARG A 576 -15.10 -46.73 1.55
C ARG A 576 -14.21 -47.92 1.20
N GLU A 577 -13.09 -48.06 1.89
CA GLU A 577 -12.58 -49.38 2.25
C GLU A 577 -12.34 -49.47 3.76
N SER A 578 -12.82 -50.58 4.30
CA SER A 578 -12.85 -50.93 5.71
C SER A 578 -11.91 -52.11 5.99
N GLN A 579 -11.21 -51.99 7.12
CA GLN A 579 -10.84 -53.07 8.06
C GLN A 579 -9.90 -54.20 7.62
N THR A 580 -8.80 -54.31 8.36
CA THR A 580 -8.41 -55.41 9.29
C THR A 580 -6.90 -55.20 9.60
N GLY A 581 -6.37 -55.20 10.82
CA GLY A 581 -6.49 -56.13 11.94
C GLY A 581 -5.11 -56.79 12.14
N GLY A 582 -4.41 -56.56 13.26
CA GLY A 582 -3.10 -57.19 13.50
C GLY A 582 -2.33 -56.66 14.70
N ARG A 583 -1.95 -57.57 15.60
CA ARG A 583 -1.45 -57.41 16.98
C ARG A 583 0.06 -57.67 17.08
N SER A 584 0.66 -57.19 18.19
CA SER A 584 1.87 -57.67 18.91
C SER A 584 3.28 -57.21 18.51
N ASP A 585 3.92 -56.62 19.53
CA ASP A 585 5.25 -56.87 20.09
C ASP A 585 6.56 -56.36 19.46
N ASP A 586 7.28 -55.67 20.36
CA ASP A 586 8.74 -55.64 20.61
C ASP A 586 9.71 -55.51 19.44
N THR A 587 10.49 -54.43 19.41
CA THR A 587 11.89 -54.42 19.90
C THR A 587 12.59 -53.09 19.68
N ASN A 588 13.49 -52.78 20.62
CA ASN A 588 14.53 -51.75 20.60
C ASN A 588 15.20 -51.54 19.23
N HIS A 589 15.46 -50.28 18.85
CA HIS A 589 16.81 -49.88 18.45
C HIS A 589 17.00 -48.37 18.63
N MET A 590 17.98 -48.06 19.48
CA MET A 590 18.53 -46.75 19.78
C MET A 590 19.57 -46.45 18.71
N GLU A 591 19.35 -45.39 17.90
CA GLU A 591 20.37 -44.89 16.97
C GLU A 591 20.77 -43.47 17.38
N MET A 592 22.00 -43.37 17.89
CA MET A 592 22.67 -42.11 18.19
C MET A 592 23.01 -41.39 16.89
N VAL A 593 22.41 -40.23 16.67
CA VAL A 593 22.85 -39.29 15.64
C VAL A 593 23.91 -38.37 16.25
N GLU A 594 25.16 -38.60 15.85
CA GLU A 594 26.34 -37.81 16.16
C GLU A 594 26.26 -36.44 15.46
N ILE A 595 26.08 -35.36 16.25
CA ILE A 595 26.12 -33.99 15.74
C ILE A 595 27.58 -33.54 15.67
N VAL A 596 28.12 -33.52 14.44
CA VAL A 596 29.42 -32.96 14.10
C VAL A 596 29.40 -31.43 14.30
N GLN A 597 30.15 -30.93 15.27
CA GLN A 597 30.40 -29.49 15.44
C GLN A 597 31.38 -28.96 14.37
N PRO A 598 31.12 -27.79 13.73
CA PRO A 598 32.09 -27.17 12.85
C PRO A 598 33.25 -26.53 13.64
N ARG A 599 34.48 -26.95 13.32
CA ARG A 599 35.73 -26.36 13.82
C ARG A 599 35.85 -24.90 13.38
N GLY A 600 35.98 -23.99 14.35
CA GLY A 600 36.36 -22.60 14.12
C GLY A 600 37.80 -22.44 13.57
N PRO A 601 38.12 -21.30 12.95
CA PRO A 601 39.43 -21.06 12.37
C PRO A 601 40.51 -20.85 13.43
N ARG A 602 41.67 -21.50 13.22
CA ARG A 602 42.89 -21.30 14.02
C ARG A 602 43.45 -19.89 13.81
N PRO A 603 43.98 -19.24 14.87
CA PRO A 603 44.74 -18.01 14.72
C PRO A 603 46.12 -18.30 14.14
N THR A 604 46.48 -17.59 13.07
CA THR A 604 47.83 -17.56 12.52
C THR A 604 48.68 -16.64 13.38
N VAL A 605 49.68 -17.20 14.04
CA VAL A 605 50.79 -16.48 14.68
C VAL A 605 51.73 -16.00 13.57
N ALA A 606 51.99 -14.70 13.50
CA ALA A 606 53.13 -14.14 12.77
C ALA A 606 54.02 -13.41 13.77
N GLY A 607 55.23 -13.93 13.96
CA GLY A 607 56.35 -13.23 14.55
C GLY A 607 57.43 -13.09 13.49
N GLU A 608 57.86 -11.87 13.22
CA GLU A 608 59.20 -11.29 13.49
C GLU A 608 59.22 -9.84 12.99
#